data_AF-A0A969JQT9-F1
#
_entry.id   AF-A0A969JQT9-F1
#
_cell.length_a   1.000
_cell.length_b   1.000
_cell.length_c   1.000
_cell.angle_alpha   90.00
_cell.angle_beta   90.00
_cell.angle_gamma   90.00
#
_symmetry.space_group_name_H-M   'P 1'
#
loop_
_entity.id
_entity.type
_entity.pdbx_description
1 polymer ?
#
loop_
_entity_poly.entity_id
_entity_poly.type
_entity_poly.pdbx_seq_one_letter_code
_entity_poly.pdbx_strand_id
1 'polypeptide(L)'
;MRALQHQFDPYTQVRERLTALEAIGHPTDKIELLILGGTWSSYRRDYQEWFILRCFQAMNEDLTDIPEPADHGPMFSFRGN
;
A
#
# COMPACT_ATOMS: atom_id res chain seq x y z
N MET A 1 2.90 -12.67 -4.76
CA MET A 1 3.06 -13.35 -3.44
C MET A 1 3.28 -12.40 -2.24
N ARG A 2 3.35 -11.06 -2.40
CA ARG A 2 3.48 -10.12 -1.25
C ARG A 2 2.15 -9.47 -0.80
N ALA A 3 1.27 -9.10 -1.74
CA ALA A 3 -0.02 -8.47 -1.42
C ALA A 3 -0.92 -9.32 -0.50
N LEU A 4 -0.92 -10.64 -0.69
CA LEU A 4 -1.67 -11.60 0.14
C LEU A 4 -1.07 -11.76 1.55
N GLN A 5 0.25 -11.55 1.71
CA GLN A 5 0.97 -11.72 2.98
C GLN A 5 0.75 -10.53 3.94
N HIS A 6 0.48 -9.33 3.42
CA HIS A 6 0.20 -8.13 4.24
C HIS A 6 -1.27 -7.76 4.32
N GLN A 7 -2.19 -8.67 3.97
CA GLN A 7 -3.62 -8.40 3.94
C GLN A 7 -3.98 -7.13 3.14
N PHE A 8 -3.17 -6.79 2.12
CA PHE A 8 -3.29 -5.58 1.32
C PHE A 8 -3.11 -4.23 2.05
N ASP A 9 -2.49 -4.18 3.24
CA ASP A 9 -2.10 -2.90 3.86
C ASP A 9 -0.99 -2.22 3.02
N PRO A 10 -1.23 -1.03 2.45
CA PRO A 10 -0.25 -0.35 1.61
C PRO A 10 0.95 0.15 2.42
N TYR A 11 0.73 0.51 3.69
CA TYR A 11 1.79 1.00 4.56
C TYR A 11 2.86 -0.07 4.76
N THR A 12 2.44 -1.27 5.19
CA THR A 12 3.35 -2.38 5.45
C THR A 12 4.11 -2.79 4.18
N GLN A 13 3.44 -2.83 3.03
CA GLN A 13 4.08 -3.16 1.74
C GLN A 13 5.18 -2.15 1.35
N VAL A 14 4.95 -0.86 1.56
CA VAL A 14 5.94 0.18 1.28
C VAL A 14 7.10 0.11 2.28
N ARG A 15 6.82 0.00 3.58
CA ARG A 15 7.86 -0.09 4.62
C ARG A 15 8.81 -1.26 4.38
N GLU A 16 8.28 -2.46 4.13
CA GLU A 16 9.13 -3.62 3.87
C GLU A 16 9.99 -3.45 2.62
N ARG A 17 9.47 -2.78 1.58
CA ARG A 17 10.27 -2.50 0.39
C ARG A 17 11.40 -1.53 0.67
N LEU A 18 11.15 -0.47 1.44
CA LEU A 18 12.17 0.50 1.85
C LEU A 18 13.27 -0.18 2.68
N THR A 19 12.88 -0.93 3.71
CA THR A 19 13.84 -1.67 4.55
C THR A 19 14.68 -2.64 3.73
N ALA A 20 14.08 -3.34 2.76
CA ALA A 20 14.81 -4.24 1.89
C ALA A 20 15.81 -3.51 0.97
N LEU A 21 15.49 -2.31 0.49
CA LEU A 21 16.40 -1.49 -0.33
C LEU A 21 17.56 -0.94 0.51
N GLU A 22 17.27 -0.44 1.71
CA GLU A 22 18.27 0.06 2.65
C GLU A 22 19.25 -1.05 3.08
N ALA A 23 18.74 -2.25 3.35
CA ALA A 23 19.55 -3.41 3.72
C ALA A 23 20.56 -3.82 2.64
N ILE A 24 20.29 -3.53 1.37
CA ILE A 24 21.20 -3.77 0.24
C ILE A 24 21.97 -2.51 -0.20
N GLY A 25 21.95 -1.46 0.63
CA GLY A 25 22.69 -0.22 0.41
C GLY A 25 22.14 0.66 -0.73
N HIS A 26 20.90 0.45 -1.15
CA HIS A 26 20.27 1.33 -2.15
C HIS A 26 19.71 2.58 -1.46
N PRO A 27 19.95 3.78 -2.02
CA PRO A 27 19.44 5.01 -1.45
C PRO A 27 17.91 5.10 -1.58
N THR A 28 17.26 5.63 -0.55
CA THR A 28 15.79 5.80 -0.44
C THR A 28 15.36 7.26 -0.33
N ASP A 29 16.26 8.22 -0.58
CA ASP A 29 15.97 9.66 -0.56
C ASP A 29 15.07 10.14 -1.73
N LYS A 30 15.01 9.35 -2.81
CA LYS A 30 14.16 9.58 -3.97
C LYS A 30 13.50 8.27 -4.40
N ILE A 31 12.17 8.25 -4.37
CA ILE A 31 11.38 7.04 -4.60
C ILE A 31 10.40 7.29 -5.75
N GLU A 32 10.28 6.31 -6.64
CA GLU A 32 9.16 6.21 -7.58
C GLU A 32 8.14 5.20 -7.05
N LEU A 33 6.91 5.66 -6.82
CA LEU A 33 5.81 4.79 -6.39
C LEU A 33 5.06 4.26 -7.61
N LEU A 34 5.09 2.94 -7.81
CA LEU A 34 4.33 2.26 -8.87
C LEU A 34 3.18 1.46 -8.26
N ILE A 35 1.95 1.87 -8.58
CA ILE A 35 0.74 1.13 -8.22
C ILE A 35 0.44 0.11 -9.33
N LEU A 36 0.60 -1.17 -9.02
CA LEU A 36 0.36 -2.25 -9.97
C LEU A 36 -1.04 -2.84 -9.78
N GLY A 37 -1.86 -2.78 -10.84
CA GLY A 37 -3.18 -3.40 -10.87
C GLY A 37 -3.98 -2.96 -12.08
N GLY A 38 -4.43 -3.91 -12.91
CA GLY A 38 -5.14 -3.61 -14.16
C GLY A 38 -6.51 -2.93 -14.00
N THR A 39 -7.04 -2.89 -12.78
CA THR A 39 -8.36 -2.34 -12.45
C THR A 39 -8.30 -1.19 -11.43
N TRP A 40 -7.13 -0.56 -11.24
CA TRP A 40 -6.94 0.53 -10.26
C TRP A 40 -8.02 1.61 -10.37
N SER A 41 -8.28 2.08 -11.60
CA SER A 41 -9.25 3.13 -11.88
C SER A 41 -10.70 2.75 -11.57
N SER A 42 -11.00 1.45 -11.41
CA SER A 42 -12.34 0.94 -11.12
C SER A 42 -12.67 0.95 -9.62
N TYR A 43 -11.69 1.19 -8.74
CA TYR A 43 -11.95 1.28 -7.31
C TYR A 43 -12.67 2.58 -6.96
N ARG A 44 -13.41 2.56 -5.84
CA ARG A 44 -13.99 3.77 -5.27
C ARG A 44 -12.90 4.79 -4.95
N ARG A 45 -13.26 6.06 -5.08
CA ARG A 45 -12.33 7.18 -4.91
C ARG A 45 -11.73 7.24 -3.49
N ASP A 46 -12.56 7.02 -2.48
CA ASP A 46 -12.14 6.97 -1.08
C ASP A 46 -11.11 5.87 -0.79
N TYR A 47 -11.29 4.68 -1.38
CA TYR A 47 -10.31 3.61 -1.29
C TYR A 47 -8.99 3.98 -1.98
N GLN A 48 -9.03 4.59 -3.17
CA GLN A 48 -7.82 5.04 -3.85
C GLN A 48 -7.07 6.08 -3.01
N GLU A 49 -7.78 7.05 -2.44
CA GLU A 49 -7.20 8.10 -1.60
C GLU A 49 -6.60 7.51 -0.32
N TRP A 50 -7.33 6.64 0.37
CA TRP A 50 -6.83 5.89 1.51
C TRP A 50 -5.57 5.12 1.17
N PHE A 51 -5.56 4.39 0.04
CA PHE A 51 -4.44 3.55 -0.35
C PHE A 51 -3.18 4.38 -0.57
N ILE A 52 -3.30 5.49 -1.31
CA ILE A 52 -2.20 6.40 -1.60
C ILE A 52 -1.70 7.10 -0.33
N LEU A 53 -2.61 7.54 0.55
CA LEU A 53 -2.27 8.12 1.84
C LEU A 53 -1.42 7.16 2.69
N ARG A 54 -1.83 5.89 2.79
CA ARG A 54 -1.07 4.84 3.50
C ARG A 54 0.33 4.64 2.92
N CYS A 55 0.49 4.71 1.60
CA CYS A 55 1.82 4.65 0.97
C CYS A 55 2.71 5.83 1.38
N PHE A 56 2.18 7.06 1.37
CA PHE A 56 2.95 8.23 1.78
C PHE A 56 3.29 8.24 3.28
N GLN A 57 2.37 7.80 4.14
CA GLN A 57 2.64 7.61 5.58
C GLN A 57 3.85 6.71 5.80
N ALA A 58 3.98 5.61 5.05
CA ALA A 58 5.12 4.70 5.16
C ALA A 58 6.45 5.34 4.72
N MET A 59 6.44 6.20 3.71
CA MET A 59 7.63 6.93 3.25
C MET A 59 8.03 8.04 4.22
N ASN A 60 7.06 8.63 4.92
CA ASN A 60 7.27 9.72 5.87
C ASN A 60 7.52 9.24 7.31
N GLU A 61 7.43 7.93 7.56
CA GLU A 61 7.48 7.33 8.91
C GLU A 61 6.39 7.87 9.85
N ASP A 62 5.27 8.26 9.26
CA ASP A 62 4.16 8.86 9.97
C ASP A 62 3.13 7.78 10.36
N LEU A 63 3.01 7.55 11.66
CA LEU A 63 2.04 6.63 12.26
C LEU A 63 0.82 7.38 12.83
N THR A 64 0.75 8.69 12.67
CA THR A 64 -0.38 9.48 13.15
C THR A 64 -1.59 9.31 12.24
N ASP A 65 -2.77 9.33 12.85
CA ASP A 65 -4.06 9.29 12.15
C ASP A 65 -4.16 8.11 11.16
N ILE A 66 -4.02 6.88 11.66
CA ILE A 66 -4.19 5.66 10.86
C ILE A 66 -5.66 5.62 10.40
N PRO A 67 -5.93 5.92 9.12
CA PRO A 67 -7.30 5.98 8.67
C PRO A 67 -7.82 4.55 8.53
N GLU A 68 -9.02 4.30 9.06
CA GLU A 68 -9.72 3.05 8.78
C GLU A 68 -9.87 2.89 7.25
N PRO A 69 -9.69 1.67 6.71
CA PRO A 69 -9.96 1.44 5.29
C PRO A 69 -11.40 1.86 4.99
N ALA A 70 -11.59 2.58 3.88
CA ALA A 70 -12.90 3.01 3.44
C ALA A 70 -13.90 1.83 3.52
N ASP A 71 -15.03 2.06 4.19
CA ASP A 71 -15.96 1.01 4.61
C ASP A 71 -16.22 -0.01 3.48
N HIS A 72 -16.07 -1.27 3.87
CA HIS A 72 -16.03 -2.52 3.10
C HIS A 72 -14.62 -2.88 2.61
N GLY A 73 -14.08 -3.97 3.17
CA GLY A 73 -12.80 -4.59 2.82
C GLY A 73 -12.62 -4.84 1.32
N PRO A 74 -11.50 -5.47 0.89
CA PRO A 74 -11.13 -5.52 -0.52
C PRO A 74 -12.34 -5.86 -1.39
N MET A 75 -12.67 -4.99 -2.35
CA MET A 75 -13.79 -5.18 -3.29
C MET A 75 -13.69 -6.57 -3.98
N PHE A 76 -12.51 -7.17 -3.97
CA PHE A 76 -12.29 -8.59 -4.21
C PHE A 76 -12.62 -9.44 -2.98
N SER A 77 -13.90 -9.75 -2.82
CA SER A 77 -14.24 -11.10 -2.39
C SER A 77 -13.77 -12.04 -3.51
N PHE A 78 -12.58 -12.64 -3.35
CA PHE A 78 -12.28 -13.88 -4.08
C PHE A 78 -13.25 -14.92 -3.53
N ARG A 79 -14.44 -15.03 -4.15
CA ARG A 79 -15.19 -16.28 -4.10
C ARG A 79 -14.34 -17.29 -4.85
N GLY A 80 -13.56 -18.04 -4.08
CA GLY A 80 -12.84 -19.20 -4.58
C GLY A 80 -13.81 -20.12 -5.31
N ASN A 81 -13.34 -20.63 -6.44
CA ASN A 81 -13.80 -21.90 -6.96
C ASN A 81 -12.82 -22.96 -6.47
#